data_AF-A0A510NWW7-F1
#
_entry.id   AF-A0A510NWW7-F1
#
_cell.length_a   1.000
_cell.length_b   1.000
_cell.length_c   1.000
_cell.angle_alpha   90.00
_cell.angle_beta   90.00
_cell.angle_gamma   90.00
#
_symmetry.space_group_name_H-M   'P 1'
#
loop_
_entity.id
_entity.type
_entity.pdbx_description
1 polymer ?
#
loop_
_entity_poly.entity_id
_entity_poly.type
_entity_poly.pdbx_seq_one_letter_code
_entity_poly.pdbx_strand_id
1 'polypeptide(L)'
;MGSTTRDRSVILYFGDQTEKNIPFEELFEYSKESDRTRQFLQNALHSIQLAIETLDGPERSKYKFDSFEEASKRLAADTSPDVVLRTIVLCAAQLGYLIAVLEKDPELLEIWSAQKTIIVASCAGQLPAAIAASSHTIDELVDLAPETVAIAFRIGMDVDRRTASLGDDRSQSWAKAVFGISAPDAQKAVDKFLLSEVSQFTACRVSLVYLN
;
A
#
# COMPACT_ATOMS: atom_id res chain seq x y z
N MET A 1 -25.14 0.03 -39.03
CA MET A 1 -25.19 0.90 -37.84
C MET A 1 -23.89 0.68 -37.08
N GLY A 2 -22.93 1.59 -37.26
CA GLY A 2 -21.61 1.48 -36.62
C GLY A 2 -21.74 1.86 -35.15
N SER A 3 -21.46 0.91 -34.26
CA SER A 3 -21.24 1.19 -32.85
C SER A 3 -19.95 1.99 -32.72
N THR A 4 -20.06 3.30 -32.52
CA THR A 4 -18.97 4.11 -31.99
C THR A 4 -18.83 3.80 -30.51
N THR A 5 -18.21 2.66 -30.17
CA THR A 5 -17.63 2.44 -28.85
C THR A 5 -16.56 3.51 -28.67
N ARG A 6 -16.83 4.51 -27.82
CA ARG A 6 -15.78 5.41 -27.35
C ARG A 6 -14.71 4.53 -26.71
N ASP A 7 -13.47 4.72 -27.11
CA ASP A 7 -12.31 4.10 -26.46
C ASP A 7 -12.32 4.55 -24.99
N ARG A 8 -12.82 3.70 -24.10
CA ARG A 8 -13.01 4.05 -22.69
C ARG A 8 -11.68 3.77 -22.00
N SER A 9 -10.90 4.82 -21.76
CA SER A 9 -9.70 4.70 -20.95
C SER A 9 -10.09 4.48 -19.49
N VAL A 10 -9.72 3.32 -18.95
CA VAL A 10 -9.89 2.98 -17.53
C VAL A 10 -8.59 3.27 -16.80
N ILE A 11 -8.67 3.96 -15.67
CA ILE A 11 -7.53 4.21 -14.79
C ILE A 11 -7.69 3.36 -13.53
N LEU A 12 -6.68 2.55 -13.23
CA LEU A 12 -6.54 1.87 -11.93
C LEU A 12 -5.56 2.68 -11.08
N TYR A 13 -6.06 3.23 -9.97
CA TYR A 13 -5.26 4.05 -9.06
C TYR A 13 -5.00 3.34 -7.74
N PHE A 14 -3.71 3.22 -7.39
CA PHE A 14 -3.25 2.64 -6.14
C PHE A 14 -2.62 3.74 -5.27
N GLY A 15 -3.36 4.15 -4.23
CA GLY A 15 -2.91 5.16 -3.26
C GLY A 15 -1.79 4.69 -2.33
N ASP A 16 -1.37 5.58 -1.44
CA ASP A 16 -0.28 5.36 -0.50
C ASP A 16 -0.74 5.39 0.97
N GLN A 17 0.22 5.37 1.90
CA GLN A 17 -0.01 5.41 3.33
C GLN A 17 -0.57 6.76 3.83
N THR A 18 -0.94 7.72 2.98
CA THR A 18 -1.70 8.90 3.42
C THR A 18 -3.19 8.60 3.58
N GLU A 19 -3.68 7.50 2.98
CA GLU A 19 -5.07 7.08 3.10
C GLU A 19 -5.41 6.73 4.55
N LYS A 20 -6.40 7.43 5.11
CA LYS A 20 -6.78 7.30 6.53
C LYS A 20 -7.90 6.29 6.72
N ASN A 21 -8.72 6.08 5.70
CA ASN A 21 -9.86 5.18 5.75
C ASN A 21 -9.61 4.06 4.75
N ILE A 22 -9.04 2.95 5.22
CA ILE A 22 -8.93 1.72 4.45
C ILE A 22 -10.16 0.87 4.82
N PRO A 23 -11.22 0.81 4.00
CA PRO A 23 -12.48 0.16 4.36
C PRO A 23 -12.35 -1.37 4.28
N PHE A 24 -11.57 -1.99 5.17
CA PHE A 24 -11.30 -3.42 5.10
C PHE A 24 -12.55 -4.27 5.45
N GLU A 25 -13.51 -3.69 6.16
CA GLU A 25 -14.76 -4.34 6.57
C GLU A 25 -15.58 -4.83 5.36
N GLU A 26 -15.72 -4.01 4.32
CA GLU A 26 -16.48 -4.39 3.12
C GLU A 26 -15.78 -5.54 2.37
N LEU A 27 -14.45 -5.58 2.41
CA LEU A 27 -13.67 -6.67 1.83
C LEU A 27 -13.86 -7.99 2.60
N PHE A 28 -13.95 -7.94 3.93
CA PHE A 28 -14.29 -9.13 4.73
C PHE A 28 -15.70 -9.62 4.45
N GLU A 29 -16.68 -8.73 4.40
CA GLU A 29 -18.05 -9.11 4.07
C GLU A 29 -18.10 -9.76 2.68
N TYR A 30 -17.44 -9.16 1.68
CA TYR A 30 -17.40 -9.73 0.34
C TYR A 30 -16.66 -11.09 0.28
N SER A 31 -15.64 -11.29 1.11
CA SER A 31 -14.93 -12.58 1.20
C SER A 31 -15.82 -13.75 1.65
N LYS A 32 -17.00 -13.47 2.22
CA LYS A 32 -17.98 -14.51 2.56
C LYS A 32 -18.61 -15.11 1.30
N GLU A 33 -18.73 -14.30 0.24
CA GLU A 33 -19.41 -14.62 -1.02
C GLU A 33 -18.45 -14.97 -2.16
N SER A 34 -17.19 -14.51 -2.10
CA SER A 34 -16.16 -14.77 -3.11
C SER A 34 -15.08 -15.71 -2.58
N ASP A 35 -14.98 -16.90 -3.19
CA ASP A 35 -13.93 -17.87 -2.85
C ASP A 35 -12.53 -17.36 -3.17
N ARG A 36 -12.36 -16.58 -4.26
CA ARG A 36 -11.07 -15.97 -4.62
C ARG A 36 -10.63 -14.93 -3.60
N THR A 37 -11.54 -14.04 -3.20
CA THR A 37 -11.25 -13.02 -2.18
C THR A 37 -10.93 -13.68 -0.84
N ARG A 38 -11.70 -14.72 -0.46
CA ARG A 38 -11.46 -15.52 0.74
C ARG A 38 -10.09 -16.18 0.72
N GLN A 39 -9.77 -16.87 -0.38
CA GLN A 39 -8.50 -17.57 -0.58
C GLN A 39 -7.32 -16.59 -0.56
N PHE A 40 -7.44 -15.46 -1.24
CA PHE A 40 -6.42 -14.41 -1.21
C PHE A 40 -6.15 -13.93 0.23
N LEU A 41 -7.17 -13.57 1.00
CA LEU A 41 -6.98 -13.09 2.38
C LEU A 41 -6.34 -14.16 3.28
N GLN A 42 -6.74 -15.42 3.13
CA GLN A 42 -6.16 -16.54 3.89
C GLN A 42 -4.69 -16.77 3.52
N ASN A 43 -4.38 -16.81 2.22
CA ASN A 43 -3.03 -17.03 1.73
C ASN A 43 -2.12 -15.86 2.07
N ALA A 44 -2.59 -14.62 1.94
CA ALA A 44 -1.83 -13.42 2.30
C ALA A 44 -1.51 -13.40 3.80
N LEU A 45 -2.48 -13.74 4.65
CA LEU A 45 -2.24 -13.89 6.09
C LEU A 45 -1.18 -14.96 6.37
N HIS A 46 -1.28 -16.11 5.71
CA HIS A 46 -0.32 -17.20 5.86
C HIS A 46 1.10 -16.78 5.42
N SER A 47 1.24 -16.13 4.27
CA SER A 47 2.54 -15.63 3.79
C SER A 47 3.18 -14.62 4.75
N ILE A 48 2.39 -13.74 5.36
CA ILE A 48 2.88 -12.82 6.40
C ILE A 48 3.29 -13.58 7.66
N GLN A 49 2.51 -14.57 8.10
CA GLN A 49 2.84 -15.39 9.27
C GLN A 49 4.19 -16.11 9.09
N LEU A 50 4.43 -16.70 7.91
CA LEU A 50 5.73 -17.28 7.56
C LEU A 50 6.86 -16.24 7.64
N ALA A 51 6.63 -15.01 7.16
CA ALA A 51 7.61 -13.95 7.27
C ALA A 51 7.86 -13.52 8.73
N ILE A 52 6.81 -13.45 9.56
CA ILE A 52 6.89 -13.13 11.00
C ILE A 52 7.69 -14.20 11.76
N GLU A 53 7.56 -15.47 11.40
CA GLU A 53 8.30 -16.57 12.04
C GLU A 53 9.83 -16.45 11.88
N THR A 54 10.29 -15.70 10.87
CA THR A 54 11.73 -15.43 10.66
C THR A 54 12.29 -14.34 11.58
N LEU A 55 11.42 -13.58 12.27
CA LEU A 55 11.80 -12.48 13.15
C LEU A 55 12.31 -12.97 14.51
N ASP A 56 13.03 -12.09 15.22
CA ASP A 56 13.40 -12.34 16.61
C ASP A 56 12.18 -12.33 17.56
N GLY A 57 12.36 -12.76 18.81
CA GLY A 57 11.25 -12.88 19.77
C GLY A 57 10.44 -11.59 19.96
N PRO A 58 11.09 -10.45 20.29
CA PRO A 58 10.42 -9.17 20.45
C PRO A 58 9.67 -8.69 19.20
N GLU A 59 10.29 -8.69 18.03
CA GLU A 59 9.65 -8.26 16.78
C GLU A 59 8.51 -9.20 16.38
N ARG A 60 8.72 -10.51 16.51
CA ARG A 60 7.70 -11.52 16.26
C ARG A 60 6.46 -11.32 17.12
N SER A 61 6.64 -11.04 18.41
CA SER A 61 5.55 -10.74 19.33
C SER A 61 4.82 -9.43 18.96
N LYS A 62 5.55 -8.39 18.53
CA LYS A 62 4.97 -7.10 18.12
C LYS A 62 4.04 -7.25 16.92
N TYR A 63 4.48 -7.98 15.89
CA TYR A 63 3.75 -8.06 14.62
C TYR A 63 2.82 -9.26 14.50
N LYS A 64 2.66 -10.06 15.57
CA LYS A 64 1.71 -11.17 15.57
C LYS A 64 0.26 -10.68 15.57
N PHE A 65 -0.54 -11.16 14.61
CA PHE A 65 -1.99 -11.03 14.53
C PHE A 65 -2.60 -12.27 13.88
N ASP A 66 -3.85 -12.56 14.19
CA ASP A 66 -4.54 -13.79 13.77
C ASP A 66 -5.50 -13.54 12.60
N SER A 67 -5.77 -12.27 12.25
CA SER A 67 -6.56 -11.89 11.08
C SER A 67 -6.26 -10.47 10.60
N PHE A 68 -6.53 -10.19 9.33
CA PHE A 68 -6.48 -8.80 8.84
C PHE A 68 -7.49 -7.89 9.55
N GLU A 69 -8.60 -8.43 10.09
CA GLU A 69 -9.61 -7.65 10.82
C GLU A 69 -9.04 -7.17 12.16
N GLU A 70 -8.27 -8.02 12.82
CA GLU A 70 -7.52 -7.62 14.00
C GLU A 70 -6.47 -6.57 13.64
N ALA A 71 -5.71 -6.77 12.56
CA ALA A 71 -4.70 -5.82 12.11
C ALA A 71 -5.29 -4.46 11.75
N SER A 72 -6.45 -4.42 11.06
CA SER A 72 -7.15 -3.18 10.71
C SER A 72 -7.68 -2.45 11.94
N LYS A 73 -8.26 -3.19 12.91
CA LYS A 73 -8.71 -2.60 14.19
C LYS A 73 -7.56 -2.02 15.00
N ARG A 74 -6.42 -2.70 15.07
CA ARG A 74 -5.20 -2.19 15.72
C ARG A 74 -4.75 -0.89 15.05
N LEU A 75 -4.73 -0.85 13.71
CA LEU A 75 -4.36 0.33 12.94
C LEU A 75 -5.30 1.52 13.19
N ALA A 76 -6.61 1.27 13.25
CA ALA A 76 -7.62 2.31 13.47
C ALA A 76 -7.62 2.88 14.89
N ALA A 77 -7.19 2.10 15.88
CA ALA A 77 -7.09 2.51 17.28
C ALA A 77 -5.83 3.33 17.59
N ASP A 78 -4.83 3.30 16.71
CA ASP A 78 -3.51 3.90 16.95
C ASP A 78 -3.50 5.39 16.55
N THR A 79 -3.10 6.26 17.48
CA THR A 79 -2.94 7.70 17.24
C THR A 79 -1.72 8.00 16.39
N SER A 80 -0.72 7.10 16.38
CA SER A 80 0.46 7.16 15.52
C SER A 80 0.68 5.80 14.84
N PRO A 81 -0.08 5.52 13.75
CA PRO A 81 -0.20 4.18 13.18
C PRO A 81 1.14 3.51 12.88
N ASP A 82 1.34 2.30 13.40
CA ASP A 82 2.51 1.46 13.09
C ASP A 82 2.71 1.32 11.56
N VAL A 83 3.90 1.71 11.08
CA VAL A 83 4.20 1.78 9.65
C VAL A 83 4.15 0.41 8.96
N VAL A 84 4.51 -0.66 9.68
CA VAL A 84 4.51 -2.01 9.13
C VAL A 84 3.07 -2.49 8.97
N LEU A 85 2.26 -2.36 10.02
CA LEU A 85 0.83 -2.71 9.98
C LEU A 85 0.09 -1.91 8.91
N ARG A 86 0.37 -0.61 8.80
CA ARG A 86 -0.25 0.24 7.77
C ARG A 86 0.10 -0.22 6.36
N THR A 87 1.37 -0.56 6.13
CA THR A 87 1.86 -0.97 4.81
C THR A 87 1.23 -2.29 4.38
N ILE A 88 1.12 -3.28 5.28
CA ILE A 88 0.51 -4.57 4.95
C ILE A 88 -1.01 -4.47 4.76
N VAL A 89 -1.70 -3.71 5.62
CA VAL A 89 -3.17 -3.55 5.54
C VAL A 89 -3.54 -2.81 4.26
N LEU A 90 -2.81 -1.76 3.90
CA LEU A 90 -3.04 -1.03 2.65
C LEU A 90 -2.82 -1.93 1.43
N CYS A 91 -1.70 -2.65 1.37
CA CYS A 91 -1.38 -3.53 0.24
C CYS A 91 -2.42 -4.65 0.10
N ALA A 92 -2.80 -5.29 1.21
CA ALA A 92 -3.81 -6.35 1.21
C ALA A 92 -5.19 -5.83 0.79
N ALA A 93 -5.58 -4.64 1.28
CA ALA A 93 -6.84 -4.02 0.90
C ALA A 93 -6.87 -3.73 -0.60
N GLN A 94 -5.85 -3.08 -1.14
CA GLN A 94 -5.80 -2.69 -2.55
C GLN A 94 -5.86 -3.91 -3.49
N LEU A 95 -5.16 -5.00 -3.16
CA LEU A 95 -5.22 -6.25 -3.93
C LEU A 95 -6.58 -6.93 -3.79
N GLY A 96 -7.13 -7.02 -2.57
CA GLY A 96 -8.44 -7.61 -2.35
C GLY A 96 -9.55 -6.85 -3.05
N TYR A 97 -9.51 -5.51 -3.04
CA TYR A 97 -10.44 -4.68 -3.78
C TYR A 97 -10.29 -4.84 -5.29
N LEU A 98 -9.06 -4.95 -5.80
CA LEU A 98 -8.85 -5.24 -7.22
C LEU A 98 -9.50 -6.57 -7.62
N ILE A 99 -9.27 -7.63 -6.85
CA ILE A 99 -9.91 -8.94 -7.07
C ILE A 99 -11.44 -8.77 -7.06
N ALA A 100 -11.98 -8.14 -6.02
CA ALA A 100 -13.42 -7.98 -5.85
C ALA A 100 -14.09 -7.17 -6.97
N VAL A 101 -13.45 -6.09 -7.44
CA VAL A 101 -13.99 -5.26 -8.53
C VAL A 101 -13.92 -6.02 -9.86
N LEU A 102 -12.81 -6.72 -10.14
CA LEU A 102 -12.68 -7.53 -11.36
C LEU A 102 -13.69 -8.69 -11.39
N GLU A 103 -14.04 -9.28 -10.25
CA GLU A 103 -15.08 -10.32 -10.18
C GLU A 103 -16.49 -9.76 -10.42
N LYS A 104 -16.76 -8.52 -10.00
CA LYS A 104 -18.08 -7.88 -10.11
C LYS A 104 -18.33 -7.20 -11.45
N ASP A 105 -17.27 -6.82 -12.16
CA ASP A 105 -17.33 -6.04 -13.40
C ASP A 105 -16.67 -6.79 -14.58
N PRO A 106 -17.46 -7.55 -15.37
CA PRO A 106 -16.94 -8.26 -16.53
C PRO A 106 -16.36 -7.34 -17.62
N GLU A 107 -16.86 -6.10 -17.76
CA GLU A 107 -16.32 -5.13 -18.74
C GLU A 107 -14.93 -4.68 -18.30
N LEU A 108 -14.76 -4.35 -17.01
CA LEU A 108 -13.45 -4.02 -16.47
C LEU A 108 -12.48 -5.20 -16.57
N LEU A 109 -12.92 -6.42 -16.27
CA LEU A 109 -12.11 -7.61 -16.40
C LEU A 109 -11.59 -7.78 -17.83
N GLU A 110 -12.44 -7.61 -18.84
CA GLU A 110 -12.02 -7.69 -20.25
C GLU A 110 -10.97 -6.63 -20.59
N ILE A 111 -11.18 -5.37 -20.16
CA ILE A 111 -10.25 -4.26 -20.40
C ILE A 111 -8.90 -4.50 -19.70
N TRP A 112 -8.93 -4.96 -18.46
CA TRP A 112 -7.73 -5.26 -17.66
C TRP A 112 -6.97 -6.47 -18.19
N SER A 113 -7.65 -7.58 -18.49
CA SER A 113 -7.03 -8.77 -19.10
C SER A 113 -6.40 -8.45 -20.45
N ALA A 114 -7.01 -7.55 -21.23
CA ALA A 114 -6.45 -7.04 -22.48
C ALA A 114 -5.33 -6.00 -22.29
N GLN A 115 -4.96 -5.66 -21.04
CA GLN A 115 -3.95 -4.67 -20.68
C GLN A 115 -4.22 -3.28 -21.29
N LYS A 116 -5.50 -2.90 -21.34
CA LYS A 116 -5.98 -1.60 -21.84
C LYS A 116 -6.30 -0.61 -20.72
N THR A 117 -5.77 -0.85 -19.53
CA THR A 117 -5.88 0.05 -18.38
C THR A 117 -4.64 0.93 -18.27
N ILE A 118 -4.82 2.14 -17.74
CA ILE A 118 -3.72 2.99 -17.28
C ILE A 118 -3.57 2.74 -15.79
N ILE A 119 -2.40 2.25 -15.37
CA ILE A 119 -2.11 1.98 -13.96
C ILE A 119 -1.30 3.13 -13.38
N VAL A 120 -1.80 3.73 -12.31
CA VAL A 120 -1.17 4.85 -11.59
C VAL A 120 -1.02 4.46 -10.13
N ALA A 121 0.13 4.77 -9.54
CA ALA A 121 0.41 4.41 -8.15
C ALA A 121 1.24 5.46 -7.42
N SER A 122 1.00 5.57 -6.11
CA SER A 122 1.82 6.38 -5.19
C SER A 122 2.50 5.50 -4.15
N CYS A 123 3.78 5.75 -3.86
CA CYS A 123 4.58 5.11 -2.81
C CYS A 123 4.31 3.59 -2.65
N ALA A 124 3.72 3.15 -1.53
CA ALA A 124 3.43 1.73 -1.28
C ALA A 124 2.41 1.11 -2.24
N GLY A 125 1.55 1.91 -2.87
CA GLY A 125 0.64 1.48 -3.92
C GLY A 125 1.35 0.94 -5.17
N GLN A 126 2.66 1.18 -5.31
CA GLN A 126 3.45 0.60 -6.40
C GLN A 126 3.51 -0.94 -6.33
N LEU A 127 3.45 -1.54 -5.14
CA LEU A 127 3.45 -3.00 -4.99
C LEU A 127 2.20 -3.64 -5.60
N PRO A 128 0.97 -3.27 -5.20
CA PRO A 128 -0.23 -3.82 -5.81
C PRO A 128 -0.39 -3.41 -7.27
N ALA A 129 0.05 -2.21 -7.66
CA ALA A 129 0.06 -1.77 -9.06
C ALA A 129 0.96 -2.65 -9.94
N ALA A 130 2.14 -3.05 -9.44
CA ALA A 130 3.05 -3.91 -10.18
C ALA A 130 2.43 -5.27 -10.49
N ILE A 131 1.71 -5.87 -9.53
CA ILE A 131 0.98 -7.11 -9.75
C ILE A 131 -0.19 -6.90 -10.70
N ALA A 132 -0.97 -5.83 -10.52
CA ALA A 132 -2.07 -5.49 -11.43
C ALA A 132 -1.59 -5.33 -12.89
N ALA A 133 -0.37 -4.85 -13.10
CA ALA A 133 0.24 -4.70 -14.42
C ALA A 133 0.85 -6.00 -14.98
N SER A 134 1.11 -6.99 -14.13
CA SER A 134 1.82 -8.23 -14.49
C SER A 134 0.91 -9.45 -14.55
N SER A 135 -0.31 -9.35 -14.03
CA SER A 135 -1.33 -10.40 -14.07
C SER A 135 -2.32 -10.14 -15.20
N HIS A 136 -2.82 -11.23 -15.81
CA HIS A 136 -3.80 -11.17 -16.91
C HIS A 136 -5.12 -11.87 -16.58
N THR A 137 -5.16 -12.66 -15.50
CA THR A 137 -6.37 -13.31 -15.00
C THR A 137 -6.54 -13.09 -13.50
N ILE A 138 -7.78 -13.20 -13.00
CA ILE A 138 -8.05 -13.07 -11.57
C ILE A 138 -7.34 -14.19 -10.80
N ASP A 139 -7.25 -15.40 -11.37
CA ASP A 139 -6.58 -16.54 -10.72
C ASP A 139 -5.06 -16.28 -10.58
N GLU A 140 -4.39 -15.76 -11.62
CA GLU A 140 -2.99 -15.32 -11.54
C GLU A 140 -2.79 -14.23 -10.48
N LEU A 141 -3.72 -13.26 -10.41
CA LEU A 141 -3.68 -12.20 -9.41
C LEU A 141 -3.81 -12.78 -7.99
N VAL A 142 -4.74 -13.71 -7.77
CA VAL A 142 -4.95 -14.40 -6.47
C VAL A 142 -3.72 -15.21 -6.06
N ASP A 143 -3.02 -15.83 -7.02
CA ASP A 143 -1.83 -16.63 -6.75
C ASP A 143 -0.60 -15.76 -6.40
N LEU A 144 -0.43 -14.60 -7.04
CA LEU A 144 0.72 -13.71 -6.86
C LEU A 144 0.56 -12.69 -5.72
N ALA A 145 -0.68 -12.30 -5.41
CA ALA A 145 -0.99 -11.28 -4.42
C ALA A 145 -0.47 -11.62 -2.99
N PRO A 146 -0.59 -12.85 -2.47
CA PRO A 146 -0.10 -13.20 -1.13
C PRO A 146 1.38 -12.90 -0.89
N GLU A 147 2.25 -13.30 -1.82
CA GLU A 147 3.69 -13.03 -1.70
C GLU A 147 3.98 -11.53 -1.78
N THR A 148 3.19 -10.78 -2.56
CA THR A 148 3.30 -9.32 -2.64
C THR A 148 2.99 -8.64 -1.32
N VAL A 149 2.00 -9.13 -0.57
CA VAL A 149 1.73 -8.63 0.79
C VAL A 149 2.88 -8.98 1.75
N ALA A 150 3.51 -10.15 1.60
CA ALA A 150 4.72 -10.49 2.36
C ALA A 150 5.94 -9.63 1.98
N ILE A 151 6.08 -9.24 0.70
CA ILE A 151 7.05 -8.21 0.28
C ILE A 151 6.76 -6.89 0.98
N ALA A 152 5.49 -6.45 0.99
CA ALA A 152 5.08 -5.23 1.67
C ALA A 152 5.42 -5.26 3.17
N PHE A 153 5.23 -6.41 3.84
CA PHE A 153 5.65 -6.63 5.22
C PHE A 153 7.15 -6.42 5.41
N ARG A 154 7.99 -7.10 4.59
CA ARG A 154 9.45 -7.00 4.67
C ARG A 154 9.95 -5.57 4.42
N ILE A 155 9.36 -4.87 3.45
CA ILE A 155 9.65 -3.46 3.18
C ILE A 155 9.28 -2.61 4.39
N GLY A 156 8.09 -2.81 4.97
CA GLY A 156 7.65 -2.12 6.18
C GLY A 156 8.64 -2.31 7.33
N MET A 157 9.08 -3.55 7.57
CA MET A 157 10.08 -3.90 8.59
C MET A 157 11.40 -3.16 8.37
N ASP A 158 11.90 -3.14 7.13
CA ASP A 158 13.15 -2.45 6.81
C ASP A 158 13.02 -0.94 7.01
N VAL A 159 11.87 -0.36 6.65
CA VAL A 159 11.56 1.05 6.93
C VAL A 159 11.52 1.31 8.43
N ASP A 160 10.83 0.48 9.21
CA ASP A 160 10.71 0.63 10.66
C ASP A 160 12.08 0.58 11.37
N ARG A 161 12.90 -0.42 11.03
CA ARG A 161 14.25 -0.60 11.59
C ARG A 161 15.19 0.55 11.23
N ARG A 162 15.16 1.00 9.97
CA ARG A 162 15.97 2.15 9.51
C ARG A 162 15.52 3.45 10.16
N THR A 163 14.22 3.61 10.38
CA THR A 163 13.66 4.77 11.06
C THR A 163 14.11 4.76 12.53
N ALA A 164 14.04 3.61 13.20
CA ALA A 164 14.48 3.43 14.57
C ALA A 164 15.98 3.76 14.76
N SER A 165 16.83 3.43 13.78
CA SER A 165 18.26 3.71 13.88
C SER A 165 18.62 5.19 13.72
N LEU A 166 17.71 6.01 13.16
CA LEU A 166 17.89 7.46 13.00
C LEU A 166 17.40 8.27 14.22
N GLY A 167 16.60 7.66 15.09
CA GLY A 167 16.08 8.29 16.31
C GLY A 167 14.80 7.61 16.80
N ASP A 168 14.54 7.70 18.11
CA ASP A 168 13.45 6.97 18.78
C ASP A 168 12.17 7.80 18.96
N ASP A 169 12.16 9.08 18.56
CA ASP A 169 10.95 9.90 18.65
C ASP A 169 9.97 9.57 17.51
N ARG A 170 9.14 8.56 17.78
CA ARG A 170 8.03 8.12 16.92
C ARG A 170 6.72 8.87 17.21
N SER A 171 6.75 9.91 18.04
CA SER A 171 5.53 10.66 18.39
C SER A 171 5.05 11.60 17.28
N GLN A 172 5.87 11.83 16.25
CA GLN A 172 5.59 12.73 15.15
C GLN A 172 5.75 12.06 13.78
N SER A 173 5.04 12.63 12.79
CA SER A 173 5.12 12.18 11.41
C SER A 173 6.48 12.51 10.78
N TRP A 174 7.04 11.53 10.06
CA TRP A 174 8.25 11.69 9.25
C TRP A 174 8.04 12.47 7.95
N ALA A 175 6.78 12.77 7.62
CA ALA A 175 6.41 13.54 6.43
C ALA A 175 5.40 14.63 6.77
N LYS A 176 5.52 15.77 6.09
CA LYS A 176 4.59 16.90 6.22
C LYS A 176 4.23 17.44 4.84
N ALA A 177 2.93 17.53 4.56
CA ALA A 177 2.44 18.22 3.39
C ALA A 177 2.57 19.73 3.58
N VAL A 178 3.11 20.42 2.58
CA VAL A 178 3.26 21.87 2.54
C VAL A 178 2.56 22.40 1.30
N PHE A 179 1.69 23.40 1.49
CA PHE A 179 0.86 23.96 0.43
C PHE A 179 1.25 25.43 0.15
N GLY A 180 0.89 25.93 -1.03
CA GLY A 180 1.09 27.34 -1.40
C GLY A 180 2.52 27.72 -1.78
N ILE A 181 3.38 26.74 -2.07
CA ILE A 181 4.76 26.94 -2.50
C ILE A 181 5.05 26.07 -3.73
N SER A 182 5.85 26.58 -4.67
CA SER A 182 6.31 25.79 -5.81
C SER A 182 7.31 24.73 -5.35
N ALA A 183 7.38 23.59 -6.04
CA ALA A 183 8.38 22.56 -5.72
C ALA A 183 9.83 23.07 -5.77
N PRO A 184 10.24 23.89 -6.76
CA PRO A 184 11.57 24.51 -6.76
C PRO A 184 11.83 25.40 -5.54
N ASP A 185 10.86 26.19 -5.11
CA ASP A 185 11.05 27.09 -3.96
C ASP A 185 11.03 26.34 -2.63
N ALA A 186 10.23 25.27 -2.53
CA ALA A 186 10.28 24.35 -1.40
C ALA A 186 11.66 23.69 -1.29
N GLN A 187 12.23 23.22 -2.42
CA GLN A 187 13.56 22.63 -2.43
C GLN A 187 14.63 23.63 -2.01
N LYS A 188 14.59 24.88 -2.51
CA LYS A 188 15.52 25.94 -2.07
C LYS A 188 15.44 26.21 -0.57
N ALA A 189 14.23 26.19 0.01
CA ALA A 189 14.04 26.40 1.43
C ALA A 189 14.66 25.25 2.26
N VAL A 190 14.47 24.01 1.81
CA VAL A 190 15.11 22.82 2.41
C VAL A 190 16.63 22.92 2.30
N ASP A 191 17.17 23.21 1.12
CA ASP A 191 18.61 23.32 0.89
C ASP A 191 19.26 24.36 1.81
N LYS A 192 18.60 25.52 1.96
CA LYS A 192 19.06 26.58 2.87
C LYS A 192 19.10 26.09 4.33
N PHE A 193 18.07 25.37 4.78
CA PHE A 193 18.02 24.83 6.14
C PHE A 193 19.12 23.78 6.39
N LEU A 194 19.34 22.88 5.41
CA LEU A 194 20.37 21.83 5.52
C LEU A 194 21.79 22.42 5.60
N LEU A 195 22.06 23.49 4.86
CA LEU A 195 23.35 24.18 4.89
C LEU A 195 23.64 24.88 6.23
N SER A 196 22.61 25.25 6.99
CA SER A 196 22.78 25.97 8.26
C SER A 196 22.83 25.09 9.50
N GLU A 197 22.21 23.89 9.50
CA GLU A 197 21.82 23.24 10.76
C GLU A 197 22.10 21.71 10.84
N VAL A 198 22.50 20.98 9.78
CA VAL A 198 22.35 19.50 9.79
C VAL A 198 23.56 18.70 9.27
N SER A 199 23.85 17.59 9.97
CA SER A 199 24.74 16.48 9.54
C SER A 199 24.18 15.73 8.32
N GLN A 200 25.04 15.21 7.43
CA GLN A 200 24.65 14.55 6.17
C GLN A 200 23.69 13.36 6.30
N PHE A 201 23.54 12.77 7.50
CA PHE A 201 22.72 11.58 7.77
C PHE A 201 21.29 11.87 8.24
N THR A 202 20.95 13.14 8.51
CA THR A 202 19.63 13.55 9.05
C THR A 202 18.96 14.63 8.18
N ALA A 203 19.24 14.62 6.87
CA ALA A 203 18.76 15.65 5.97
C ALA A 203 17.27 15.45 5.58
N CYS A 204 16.44 16.48 5.81
CA CYS A 204 15.11 16.61 5.22
C CYS A 204 15.19 16.75 3.69
N ARG A 205 14.22 16.22 2.94
CA ARG A 205 14.13 16.33 1.47
C ARG A 205 12.69 16.50 1.02
N VAL A 206 12.49 17.18 -0.11
CA VAL A 206 11.20 17.14 -0.82
C VAL A 206 11.02 15.74 -1.40
N SER A 207 9.98 15.02 -0.98
CA SER A 207 9.77 13.60 -1.31
C SER A 207 8.63 13.35 -2.30
N LEU A 208 7.61 14.22 -2.34
CA LEU A 208 6.47 14.13 -3.24
C LEU A 208 5.99 15.52 -3.65
N VAL A 209 5.65 15.69 -4.94
CA VAL A 209 5.15 16.95 -5.51
C VAL A 209 3.79 16.70 -6.13
N TYR A 210 2.78 17.41 -5.65
CA TYR A 210 1.46 17.46 -6.27
C TYR A 210 1.42 18.63 -7.26
N LEU A 211 1.04 18.36 -8.50
CA LEU A 211 0.79 19.41 -9.49
C LEU A 211 -0.59 20.01 -9.22
N ASN A 212 -0.65 21.33 -9.05
CA ASN A 212 -1.89 22.10 -9.05
C ASN A 212 -2.33 22.42 -10.48
#